data_AF-A0A383DUZ5-F1
#
_entry.id   AF-A0A383DUZ5-F1
#
_cell.length_a   1.000
_cell.length_b   1.000
_cell.length_c   1.000
_cell.angle_alpha   90.00
_cell.angle_beta   90.00
_cell.angle_gamma   90.00
#
_symmetry.space_group_name_H-M   'P 1'
#
loop_
_entity.id
_entity.type
_entity.pdbx_description
1 polymer ?
#
loop_
_entity_poly.entity_id
_entity_poly.type
_entity_poly.pdbx_seq_one_letter_code
_entity_poly.pdbx_strand_id
1 'polypeptide(L)'
;MKQTAVIEVNEPPRFVLSRWLFLKLLAVIYFIAFGSLLPQIHGLIGVEGLLPIHLYLQRAFELWGTEAYYQLPTLLWVYPSDALLTSLCWLGVILSTVALTSIAPIPIFGMLWVLYLSLTIAGQEFLSFQWDVLLLETGLLAALYCPFGLHG
;
A
#
# COMPACT_ATOMS: atom_id res chain seq x y z
N MET A 1 5.30 59.36 6.13
CA MET A 1 5.72 57.95 6.21
C MET A 1 4.94 57.29 7.34
N LYS A 2 3.94 56.45 7.05
CA LYS A 2 3.31 55.55 8.03
C LYS A 2 3.84 54.15 7.77
N GLN A 3 4.47 53.55 8.77
CA GLN A 3 5.04 52.22 8.74
C GLN A 3 3.90 51.19 8.68
N THR A 4 3.77 50.50 7.56
CA THR A 4 2.86 49.35 7.42
C THR A 4 3.45 48.19 8.21
N ALA A 5 2.92 47.95 9.42
CA ALA A 5 3.20 46.73 10.15
C ALA A 5 2.50 45.58 9.42
N VAL A 6 3.26 44.85 8.59
CA VAL A 6 2.84 43.56 8.07
C VAL A 6 2.77 42.63 9.27
N ILE A 7 1.57 42.31 9.73
CA ILE A 7 1.35 41.24 10.69
C ILE A 7 1.72 39.96 9.93
N GLU A 8 2.91 39.41 10.19
CA GLU A 8 3.18 38.01 9.89
C GLU A 8 2.19 37.19 10.71
N VAL A 9 1.12 36.72 10.06
CA VAL A 9 0.25 35.70 10.64
C VAL A 9 1.05 34.41 10.65
N ASN A 10 1.86 34.22 11.70
CA ASN A 10 2.54 32.97 11.95
C ASN A 10 1.48 31.98 12.48
N GLU A 11 0.67 31.43 11.57
CA GLU A 11 -0.32 30.43 11.94
C GLU A 11 0.43 29.20 12.46
N PRO A 12 0.16 28.74 13.70
CA PRO A 12 0.72 27.48 14.17
C PRO A 12 0.26 26.37 13.21
N PRO A 13 1.07 25.34 12.94
CA PRO A 13 0.75 24.34 11.92
C PRO A 13 -0.54 23.57 12.32
N ARG A 14 -1.68 23.98 11.75
CA ARG A 14 -3.04 23.64 12.25
C ARG A 14 -3.45 22.17 12.09
N PHE A 15 -2.69 21.36 11.35
CA PHE A 15 -3.07 19.98 10.99
C PHE A 15 -2.02 18.92 11.34
N VAL A 16 -1.02 19.23 12.18
CA VAL A 16 0.03 18.25 12.53
C VAL A 16 -0.54 17.04 13.26
N LEU A 17 -1.42 17.26 14.25
CA LEU A 17 -2.03 16.19 15.03
C LEU A 17 -2.93 15.31 14.17
N SER A 18 -3.80 15.92 13.34
CA SER A 18 -4.70 15.19 12.44
C SER A 18 -3.93 14.35 11.43
N ARG A 19 -2.89 14.91 10.80
CA ARG A 19 -2.00 14.17 9.88
C ARG A 19 -1.29 13.02 10.58
N TRP A 20 -0.73 13.29 11.76
CA TRP A 20 -0.05 12.26 12.54
C TRP A 20 -1.00 11.11 12.88
N LEU A 21 -2.18 11.43 13.42
CA LEU A 21 -3.17 10.43 13.80
C LEU A 21 -3.66 9.63 12.58
N PHE A 22 -3.94 10.32 11.47
CA PHE A 22 -4.34 9.68 10.21
C PHE A 22 -3.31 8.66 9.73
N LEU A 23 -2.03 9.03 9.69
CA LEU A 23 -0.96 8.12 9.25
C LEU A 23 -0.81 6.94 10.22
N LYS A 24 -0.99 7.13 11.54
CA LYS A 24 -0.96 6.01 12.51
C LYS A 24 -2.11 5.06 12.33
N LEU A 25 -3.34 5.57 12.18
CA LEU A 25 -4.50 4.74 11.93
C LEU A 25 -4.38 3.97 10.61
N LEU A 26 -3.89 4.62 9.55
CA LEU A 26 -3.64 3.98 8.27
C LEU A 26 -2.59 2.87 8.37
N ALA A 27 -1.51 3.08 9.12
CA ALA A 27 -0.51 2.05 9.38
C ALA A 27 -1.12 0.83 10.12
N VAL A 28 -1.98 1.06 11.12
CA VAL A 28 -2.71 -0.03 11.81
C VAL A 28 -3.63 -0.77 10.84
N ILE A 29 -4.33 -0.06 9.95
CA ILE A 29 -5.20 -0.68 8.94
C ILE A 29 -4.39 -1.58 8.01
N TYR A 30 -3.23 -1.10 7.51
CA TYR A 30 -2.33 -1.94 6.70
C TYR A 30 -1.86 -3.17 7.47
N PHE A 31 -1.45 -3.01 8.73
CA PHE A 31 -1.02 -4.13 9.58
C PHE A 31 -2.11 -5.20 9.68
N ILE A 32 -3.35 -4.79 9.93
CA ILE A 32 -4.50 -5.71 10.00
C ILE A 32 -4.77 -6.35 8.63
N ALA A 33 -4.72 -5.58 7.54
CA ALA A 33 -4.98 -6.08 6.20
C ALA A 33 -3.97 -7.18 5.79
N PHE A 34 -2.67 -6.91 5.90
CA PHE A 34 -1.63 -7.90 5.60
C PHE A 34 -1.65 -9.08 6.58
N GLY A 35 -1.85 -8.81 7.87
CA GLY A 35 -1.92 -9.84 8.91
C GLY A 35 -3.10 -10.81 8.75
N SER A 36 -4.26 -10.28 8.38
CA SER A 36 -5.46 -11.07 8.08
C SER A 36 -5.28 -11.93 6.83
N LEU A 37 -4.52 -11.43 5.85
CA LEU A 37 -4.31 -12.11 4.57
C LEU A 37 -3.31 -13.26 4.67
N LEU A 38 -2.32 -13.20 5.57
CA LEU A 38 -1.30 -14.24 5.77
C LEU A 38 -1.85 -15.69 5.83
N PRO A 39 -2.83 -16.03 6.70
CA PRO A 39 -3.36 -17.39 6.79
C PRO A 39 -4.22 -17.79 5.59
N GLN A 40 -4.70 -16.83 4.79
CA GLN A 40 -5.66 -17.06 3.71
C GLN A 40 -5.00 -17.10 2.33
N ILE A 41 -3.86 -16.44 2.15
CA ILE A 41 -3.29 -16.13 0.84
C ILE A 41 -3.05 -17.36 -0.03
N HIS A 42 -2.57 -18.47 0.55
CA HIS A 42 -2.32 -19.71 -0.20
C HIS A 42 -3.61 -20.39 -0.63
N GLY A 43 -4.61 -20.45 0.25
CA GLY A 43 -5.91 -21.04 -0.09
C GLY A 43 -6.66 -20.24 -1.14
N LEU A 44 -6.51 -18.91 -1.14
CA LEU A 44 -7.17 -18.05 -2.11
C LEU A 44 -6.47 -18.07 -3.47
N ILE A 45 -5.17 -17.77 -3.52
CA ILE A 45 -4.45 -17.48 -4.77
C ILE A 45 -3.09 -18.17 -4.92
N GLY A 46 -2.76 -19.09 -4.00
CA GLY A 46 -1.56 -19.92 -4.11
C GLY A 46 -1.60 -20.86 -5.31
N VAL A 47 -0.53 -21.63 -5.50
CA VAL A 47 -0.41 -22.58 -6.64
C VAL A 47 -1.57 -23.59 -6.67
N GLU A 48 -2.01 -24.06 -5.51
CA GLU A 48 -3.16 -24.96 -5.34
C GLU A 48 -4.41 -24.23 -4.79
N GLY A 49 -4.44 -22.90 -4.87
CA GLY A 49 -5.53 -22.07 -4.37
C GLY A 49 -6.78 -22.10 -5.25
N LEU A 50 -7.83 -21.43 -4.79
CA LEU A 50 -9.10 -21.28 -5.53
C LEU A 50 -8.93 -20.55 -6.87
N LEU A 51 -8.12 -19.49 -6.88
CA LEU A 51 -7.80 -18.67 -8.06
C LEU A 51 -6.28 -18.54 -8.22
N PRO A 52 -5.58 -19.57 -8.72
CA PRO A 52 -4.13 -19.60 -8.75
C PRO A 52 -3.53 -18.44 -9.57
N ILE A 53 -2.64 -17.67 -8.93
CA ILE A 53 -2.03 -16.47 -9.55
C ILE A 53 -1.25 -16.78 -10.83
N HIS A 54 -0.55 -17.92 -10.87
CA HIS A 54 0.26 -18.29 -12.03
C HIS A 54 -0.59 -18.47 -13.29
N LEU A 55 -1.79 -19.07 -13.17
CA LEU A 55 -2.72 -19.22 -14.28
C LEU A 55 -3.31 -17.87 -14.70
N TYR A 56 -3.56 -16.97 -13.75
CA TYR A 56 -4.08 -15.63 -14.04
C TYR A 56 -3.09 -14.80 -14.87
N LEU A 57 -1.82 -14.72 -14.41
CA LEU A 57 -0.78 -13.98 -15.13
C LEU A 57 -0.45 -14.62 -16.48
N GLN A 58 -0.43 -15.96 -16.57
CA GLN A 58 -0.24 -16.66 -17.84
C GLN A 58 -1.33 -16.29 -18.85
N ARG A 59 -2.62 -16.38 -18.46
CA ARG A 59 -3.73 -16.02 -19.35
C ARG A 59 -3.69 -14.55 -19.76
N ALA A 60 -3.36 -13.65 -18.84
CA ALA A 60 -3.21 -12.24 -19.15
C ALA A 60 -2.11 -12.00 -20.20
N PHE A 61 -0.98 -12.70 -20.07
CA PHE A 61 0.11 -12.63 -21.04
C PHE A 61 -0.27 -13.24 -22.40
N GLU A 62 -1.02 -14.34 -22.43
CA GLU A 62 -1.54 -14.94 -23.66
C GLU A 62 -2.52 -14.01 -24.40
N LEU A 63 -3.32 -13.23 -23.67
CA LEU A 63 -4.32 -12.33 -24.24
C LEU A 63 -3.74 -10.98 -24.68
N TRP A 64 -2.83 -10.40 -23.90
CA TRP A 64 -2.36 -9.02 -24.09
C TRP A 64 -0.86 -8.93 -24.40
N GLY A 65 -0.11 -10.03 -24.36
CA GLY A 65 1.33 -10.03 -24.56
C GLY A 65 2.05 -9.14 -23.54
N THR A 66 2.94 -8.28 -24.03
CA THR A 66 3.70 -7.33 -23.19
C THR A 66 2.82 -6.27 -22.53
N GLU A 67 1.64 -5.99 -23.06
CA GLU A 67 0.72 -5.03 -22.44
C GLU A 67 0.19 -5.53 -21.09
N ALA A 68 0.25 -6.85 -20.84
CA ALA A 68 -0.15 -7.43 -19.56
C ALA A 68 0.60 -6.84 -18.36
N TYR A 69 1.86 -6.42 -18.52
CA TYR A 69 2.64 -5.80 -17.45
C TYR A 69 2.07 -4.44 -17.01
N TYR A 70 1.50 -3.68 -17.95
CA TYR A 70 0.88 -2.39 -17.66
C TYR A 70 -0.56 -2.53 -17.15
N GLN A 71 -1.29 -3.55 -17.63
CA GLN A 71 -2.65 -3.83 -17.18
C GLN A 71 -2.67 -4.42 -15.76
N LEU A 72 -1.67 -5.23 -15.42
CA LEU A 72 -1.54 -5.91 -14.13
C LEU A 72 -0.21 -5.53 -13.48
N PRO A 73 -0.05 -4.31 -12.95
CA PRO A 73 1.19 -3.88 -12.30
C PRO A 73 1.38 -4.57 -10.94
N THR A 74 1.93 -5.79 -10.95
CA THR A 74 2.19 -6.59 -9.75
C THR A 74 3.65 -7.07 -9.68
N LEU A 75 4.19 -7.15 -8.47
CA LEU A 75 5.52 -7.75 -8.23
C LEU A 75 5.55 -9.26 -8.55
N LEU A 76 4.39 -9.92 -8.64
CA LEU A 76 4.28 -11.36 -8.89
C LEU A 76 4.66 -11.79 -10.31
N TRP A 77 4.89 -10.86 -11.23
CA TRP A 77 5.46 -11.15 -12.55
C TRP A 77 6.89 -11.71 -12.48
N VAL A 78 7.64 -11.43 -11.41
CA VAL A 78 9.02 -11.95 -11.26
C VAL A 78 8.99 -13.47 -11.08
N TYR A 79 8.19 -13.96 -10.14
CA TYR A 79 8.02 -15.39 -9.89
C TYR A 79 6.73 -15.68 -9.10
N PRO A 80 5.63 -16.12 -9.76
CA PRO A 80 4.34 -16.32 -9.11
C PRO A 80 4.33 -17.59 -8.25
N SER A 81 4.79 -17.46 -7.00
CA SER A 81 4.97 -18.56 -6.07
C SER A 81 4.39 -18.26 -4.68
N ASP A 82 4.05 -19.32 -3.96
CA ASP A 82 3.54 -19.25 -2.58
C ASP A 82 4.54 -18.57 -1.63
N ALA A 83 5.85 -18.77 -1.86
CA ALA A 83 6.90 -18.13 -1.09
C ALA A 83 6.91 -16.61 -1.30
N LEU A 84 6.74 -16.13 -2.54
CA LEU A 84 6.65 -14.70 -2.82
C LEU A 84 5.39 -14.10 -2.22
N LEU A 85 4.23 -14.77 -2.34
CA LEU A 85 2.98 -14.35 -1.72
C LEU A 85 3.12 -14.15 -0.20
N THR A 86 3.67 -15.14 0.51
CA THR A 86 3.93 -15.05 1.95
C THR A 86 4.93 -13.94 2.28
N SER A 87 5.96 -13.78 1.46
CA SER A 87 6.98 -12.73 1.66
C SER A 87 6.39 -11.33 1.53
N LEU A 88 5.51 -11.09 0.55
CA LEU A 88 4.82 -9.82 0.36
C LEU A 88 3.93 -9.49 1.58
N CYS A 89 3.19 -10.49 2.09
CA CYS A 89 2.36 -10.30 3.28
C CYS A 89 3.21 -9.98 4.52
N TRP A 90 4.27 -10.76 4.79
CA TRP A 90 5.16 -10.48 5.93
C TRP A 90 5.85 -9.14 5.82
N LEU A 91 6.33 -8.76 4.63
CA LEU A 91 6.95 -7.47 4.41
C LEU A 91 5.95 -6.33 4.68
N GLY A 92 4.69 -6.49 4.27
CA GLY A 92 3.62 -5.54 4.59
C GLY A 92 3.37 -5.41 6.10
N VAL A 93 3.34 -6.52 6.85
CA VAL A 93 3.22 -6.52 8.32
C VAL A 93 4.41 -5.80 8.98
N ILE A 94 5.63 -6.07 8.52
CA ILE A 94 6.84 -5.44 9.07
C ILE A 94 6.84 -3.93 8.77
N LEU A 95 6.62 -3.54 7.51
CA LEU A 95 6.62 -2.14 7.10
C LEU A 95 5.51 -1.33 7.78
N SER A 96 4.33 -1.90 7.96
CA SER A 96 3.23 -1.25 8.68
C SER A 96 3.55 -1.05 10.17
N THR A 97 4.26 -2.00 10.78
CA THR A 97 4.79 -1.85 12.15
C THR A 97 5.83 -0.73 12.21
N VAL A 98 6.75 -0.65 11.24
CA VAL A 98 7.74 0.43 11.16
C VAL A 98 7.07 1.78 10.94
N ALA A 99 5.99 1.87 10.15
CA ALA A 99 5.22 3.10 9.96
C ALA A 99 4.65 3.66 11.29
N LEU A 100 4.39 2.81 12.29
CA LEU A 100 3.99 3.23 13.64
C LEU A 100 5.10 3.96 14.40
N THR A 101 6.35 3.89 13.96
CA THR A 101 7.49 4.62 14.58
C THR A 101 7.71 6.02 13.98
N SER A 102 6.98 6.41 12.93
CA SER A 102 7.17 7.69 12.20
C SER A 102 8.53 7.86 11.51
N ILE A 103 9.33 6.80 11.36
CA ILE A 103 10.61 6.85 10.66
C ILE A 103 10.34 6.82 9.15
N ALA A 104 10.91 7.76 8.39
CA ALA A 104 10.84 7.84 6.92
C ALA A 104 9.45 7.50 6.31
N PRO A 105 8.40 8.28 6.60
CA PRO A 105 7.04 7.85 6.31
C PRO A 105 6.68 7.81 4.79
N ILE A 106 7.25 8.68 3.94
CA ILE A 106 7.02 8.65 2.47
C ILE A 106 7.40 7.29 1.85
N PRO A 107 8.67 6.84 1.93
CA PRO A 107 9.06 5.59 1.28
C PRO A 107 8.32 4.38 1.87
N ILE A 108 7.99 4.38 3.16
CA ILE A 108 7.26 3.27 3.78
C ILE A 108 5.83 3.18 3.25
N PHE A 109 5.08 4.29 3.21
CA PHE A 109 3.72 4.27 2.65
C PHE A 109 3.72 3.96 1.15
N GLY A 110 4.72 4.43 0.40
CA GLY A 110 4.93 4.04 -0.99
C GLY A 110 5.14 2.53 -1.15
N MET A 111 6.02 1.93 -0.33
CA MET A 111 6.24 0.48 -0.35
C MET A 111 4.98 -0.30 0.06
N LEU A 112 4.29 0.10 1.13
CA LEU A 112 3.04 -0.52 1.57
C LEU A 112 1.99 -0.50 0.46
N TRP A 113 1.87 0.63 -0.25
CA TRP A 113 0.98 0.75 -1.39
C TRP A 113 1.34 -0.21 -2.53
N VAL A 114 2.62 -0.29 -2.93
CA VAL A 114 3.07 -1.22 -3.98
C VAL A 114 2.81 -2.68 -3.60
N LEU A 115 3.07 -3.06 -2.35
CA LEU A 115 2.82 -4.41 -1.85
C LEU A 115 1.33 -4.74 -1.87
N TYR A 116 0.49 -3.81 -1.39
CA TYR A 116 -0.94 -4.01 -1.35
C TYR A 116 -1.53 -4.08 -2.77
N LEU A 117 -1.11 -3.19 -3.68
CA LEU A 117 -1.50 -3.22 -5.09
C LEU A 117 -1.16 -4.57 -5.74
N SER A 118 0.04 -5.08 -5.49
CA SER A 118 0.49 -6.36 -6.02
C SER A 118 -0.40 -7.52 -5.56
N LEU A 119 -0.78 -7.53 -4.28
CA LEU A 119 -1.66 -8.54 -3.70
C LEU A 119 -3.10 -8.37 -4.16
N THR A 120 -3.62 -7.14 -4.27
CA THR A 120 -4.97 -6.86 -4.78
C THR A 120 -5.15 -7.36 -6.21
N ILE A 121 -4.20 -7.06 -7.10
CA ILE A 121 -4.22 -7.56 -8.48
C ILE A 121 -4.19 -9.10 -8.49
N ALA A 122 -3.36 -9.69 -7.63
CA ALA A 122 -3.23 -11.14 -7.58
C ALA A 122 -4.47 -11.84 -6.98
N GLY A 123 -5.10 -11.18 -6.00
CA GLY A 123 -6.29 -11.59 -5.28
C GLY A 123 -7.54 -11.72 -6.15
N GLN A 124 -7.54 -11.09 -7.33
CA GLN A 124 -8.66 -11.11 -8.26
C GLN A 124 -9.97 -10.75 -7.52
N GLU A 125 -10.97 -11.63 -7.57
CA GLU A 125 -12.27 -11.41 -6.94
C GLU A 125 -12.20 -11.29 -5.41
N PHE A 126 -11.19 -11.86 -4.75
CA PHE A 126 -11.07 -11.88 -3.29
C PHE A 126 -10.53 -10.58 -2.68
N LEU A 127 -9.85 -9.74 -3.46
CA LEU A 127 -9.26 -8.47 -2.98
C LEU A 127 -9.75 -7.26 -3.81
N SER A 128 -10.84 -7.42 -4.56
CA SER A 128 -11.45 -6.35 -5.37
C SER A 128 -12.69 -5.73 -4.72
N PHE A 129 -12.77 -5.75 -3.38
CA PHE A 129 -13.89 -5.12 -2.65
C PHE A 129 -13.67 -3.62 -2.48
N GLN A 130 -14.73 -2.88 -2.15
CA GLN A 130 -14.69 -1.42 -2.03
C GLN A 130 -13.70 -0.94 -0.96
N TRP A 131 -13.51 -1.72 0.12
CA TRP A 131 -12.53 -1.39 1.15
C TRP A 131 -11.08 -1.58 0.69
N ASP A 132 -10.82 -2.54 -0.19
CA ASP A 132 -9.49 -2.75 -0.78
C ASP A 132 -9.12 -1.58 -1.70
N VAL A 133 -10.08 -1.16 -2.55
CA VAL A 133 -9.93 0.02 -3.41
C VAL A 133 -9.72 1.28 -2.57
N LEU A 134 -10.51 1.47 -1.51
CA LEU A 134 -10.35 2.60 -0.59
C LEU A 134 -8.96 2.61 0.05
N LEU A 135 -8.43 1.45 0.46
CA LEU A 135 -7.09 1.36 1.05
C LEU A 135 -6.00 1.69 0.02
N LEU A 136 -6.17 1.29 -1.24
CA LEU A 136 -5.26 1.68 -2.33
C LEU A 136 -5.28 3.18 -2.59
N GLU A 137 -6.45 3.79 -2.72
CA GLU A 137 -6.59 5.23 -2.93
C GLU A 137 -6.01 6.02 -1.76
N THR A 138 -6.40 5.64 -0.53
CA THR A 138 -5.94 6.29 0.70
C THR A 138 -4.43 6.10 0.90
N GLY A 139 -3.89 4.93 0.57
CA GLY A 139 -2.46 4.63 0.61
C GLY A 139 -1.64 5.47 -0.35
N LEU A 140 -2.11 5.60 -1.60
CA LEU A 140 -1.48 6.47 -2.60
C LEU A 140 -1.48 7.92 -2.13
N LEU A 141 -2.63 8.40 -1.64
CA LEU A 141 -2.75 9.75 -1.09
C LEU A 141 -1.82 9.93 0.12
N ALA A 142 -1.70 8.96 1.01
CA ALA A 142 -0.81 9.04 2.16
C ALA A 142 0.67 9.09 1.75
N ALA A 143 1.07 8.32 0.72
CA ALA A 143 2.42 8.38 0.17
C ALA A 143 2.75 9.77 -0.40
N LEU A 144 1.79 10.43 -1.06
CA LEU A 144 1.94 11.79 -1.60
C LEU A 144 1.81 12.90 -0.53
N TYR A 145 1.00 12.69 0.49
CA TYR A 145 0.66 13.67 1.53
C TYR A 145 1.72 13.75 2.65
N CYS A 146 2.57 12.73 2.75
CA CYS A 146 3.54 12.63 3.82
C CYS A 146 4.64 13.71 3.70
N PRO A 147 5.03 14.40 4.80
CA PRO A 147 5.99 15.49 4.76
C PRO A 147 7.39 15.00 4.34
N PHE A 148 8.05 15.76 3.46
CA PHE A 148 9.41 15.50 2.96
C PHE A 148 10.53 15.64 4.00
N GLY A 149 10.23 15.81 5.29
CA GLY A 149 11.23 16.15 6.32
C GLY A 149 10.99 15.52 7.68
N LEU A 150 12.09 15.05 8.28
CA LEU A 150 12.24 14.65 9.68
C LEU A 150 12.20 15.88 10.59
N HIS A 151 11.03 16.50 10.76
CA HIS A 151 10.85 17.49 11.83
C HIS A 151 9.53 17.19 12.55
N GLY A 152 9.68 16.52 13.70
CA GLY A 152 8.66 16.48 14.74
C GLY A 152 8.58 17.79 15.51
#